data_AF-A0A963Z630-F1
#
_entry.id   AF-A0A963Z630-F1
#
_cell.length_a   1.000
_cell.length_b   1.000
_cell.length_c   1.000
_cell.angle_alpha   90.00
_cell.angle_beta   90.00
_cell.angle_gamma   90.00
#
_symmetry.space_group_name_H-M   'P 1'
#
loop_
_entity.id
_entity.type
_entity.pdbx_description
1 polymer ?
#
loop_
_entity_poly.entity_id
_entity_poly.type
_entity_poly.pdbx_seq_one_letter_code
_entity_poly.pdbx_strand_id
1 'polypeptide(L)'
;MPGAFAAILRKLTHPGCRVNTRISGNETGPQETPRGSRSDDGFTLLELLVVIVILGLLIGFVAPAVLRQLGGARVSIAHQSIARLQSVLDMYKLDVGSYPSTDQGLGALVQAPADVGNWNGPYLQSSQSPLDPWNHPYVYRSPSERSGHDYDLCSLGPSGTASGDAQICN
;
A
#
# COMPACT_ATOMS: atom_id res chain seq x y z
N MET A 1 -13.08 16.08 17.36
CA MET A 1 -11.73 16.69 17.39
C MET A 1 -11.15 16.78 15.97
N PRO A 2 -11.47 17.80 15.16
CA PRO A 2 -10.82 18.03 13.87
C PRO A 2 -10.08 19.37 13.90
N GLY A 3 -8.77 19.37 14.21
CA GLY A 3 -8.05 20.62 14.49
C GLY A 3 -6.61 20.70 14.01
N ALA A 4 -6.10 19.73 13.26
CA ALA A 4 -4.67 19.68 12.91
C ALA A 4 -4.34 19.94 11.42
N PHE A 5 -5.33 19.99 10.52
CA PHE A 5 -5.07 20.07 9.07
C PHE A 5 -5.10 21.49 8.46
N ALA A 6 -5.50 22.52 9.22
CA ALA A 6 -5.60 23.89 8.70
C ALA A 6 -4.29 24.71 8.78
N ALA A 7 -3.20 24.15 9.32
CA ALA A 7 -1.99 24.91 9.65
C ALA A 7 -0.89 24.94 8.56
N ILE A 8 -1.02 24.19 7.46
CA ILE A 8 0.06 24.02 6.47
C ILE A 8 -0.09 24.92 5.23
N LEU A 9 -1.16 25.71 5.10
CA LEU A 9 -1.44 26.58 3.93
C LEU A 9 -1.38 28.10 4.22
N ARG A 10 -0.52 28.55 5.15
CA ARG A 10 -0.39 29.98 5.51
C ARG A 10 1.03 30.55 5.52
N LYS A 11 1.94 30.02 4.70
CA LYS A 11 3.36 30.46 4.65
C LYS A 11 3.90 30.81 3.26
N LEU A 12 3.07 31.30 2.33
CA LEU A 12 3.56 31.82 1.03
C LEU A 12 2.93 33.17 0.64
N THR A 13 2.88 34.10 1.59
CA THR A 13 2.64 35.52 1.29
C THR A 13 3.79 36.31 1.91
N HIS A 14 4.83 36.55 1.12
CA HIS A 14 5.88 37.51 1.47
C HIS A 14 5.41 38.92 1.07
N PRO A 15 5.14 39.83 2.03
CA PRO A 15 4.89 41.23 1.73
C PRO A 15 6.25 41.93 1.56
N GLY A 16 6.66 42.19 0.33
CA GLY A 16 7.92 42.92 0.14
C GLY A 16 8.45 43.07 -1.28
N CYS A 17 7.82 42.47 -2.30
CA CYS A 17 8.30 42.65 -3.67
C CYS A 17 7.82 44.00 -4.24
N ARG A 18 8.62 45.05 -4.04
CA ARG A 18 8.48 46.36 -4.70
C ARG A 18 9.06 46.26 -6.13
N VAL A 19 8.19 46.28 -7.13
CA VAL A 19 8.59 46.43 -8.54
C VAL A 19 8.91 47.90 -8.80
N ASN A 20 10.16 48.18 -9.17
CA ASN A 20 10.61 49.51 -9.58
C ASN A 20 10.43 49.67 -11.09
N THR A 21 9.72 50.72 -11.51
CA THR A 21 9.47 51.06 -12.92
C THR A 21 10.00 52.46 -13.20
N ARG A 22 11.24 52.57 -13.69
CA ARG A 22 11.82 53.75 -14.37
C ARG A 22 13.06 53.29 -15.15
N ILE A 23 13.46 53.79 -16.32
CA ILE A 23 13.03 54.84 -17.26
C ILE A 23 13.92 54.67 -18.53
N SER A 24 13.50 55.25 -19.66
CA SER A 24 14.28 55.62 -20.87
C SER A 24 14.72 54.47 -21.78
N GLY A 25 14.53 54.52 -23.10
CA GLY A 25 14.33 55.67 -23.99
C GLY A 25 15.49 55.69 -25.00
N ASN A 26 15.14 55.61 -26.29
CA ASN A 26 16.00 55.51 -27.48
C ASN A 26 16.53 54.07 -27.70
N GLU A 27 16.50 53.44 -28.89
CA GLU A 27 16.87 53.95 -30.21
C GLU A 27 16.16 53.18 -31.35
N THR A 28 15.77 53.90 -32.41
CA THR A 28 15.33 53.36 -33.70
C THR A 28 16.50 52.77 -34.48
N GLY A 29 16.43 51.47 -34.80
CA GLY A 29 17.24 50.84 -35.84
C GLY A 29 16.54 49.60 -36.37
N PRO A 30 16.30 49.46 -37.70
CA PRO A 30 15.87 48.19 -38.25
C PRO A 30 17.12 47.32 -38.41
N GLN A 31 17.41 46.51 -37.39
CA GLN A 31 18.41 45.45 -37.48
C GLN A 31 17.67 44.15 -37.71
N GLU A 32 17.46 43.82 -38.99
CA GLU A 32 17.15 42.47 -39.44
C GLU A 32 18.32 41.56 -39.04
N THR A 33 18.20 40.94 -37.87
CA THR A 33 19.08 39.84 -37.50
C THR A 33 18.72 38.64 -38.37
N PRO A 34 19.72 37.93 -38.93
CA PRO A 34 19.47 36.81 -39.82
C PRO A 34 18.61 35.79 -39.06
N ARG A 35 17.43 35.50 -39.61
CA ARG A 35 16.61 34.36 -39.22
C ARG A 35 17.46 33.11 -39.50
N GLY A 36 18.29 32.73 -38.52
CA GLY A 36 18.90 31.41 -38.50
C GLY A 36 17.74 30.44 -38.55
N SER A 37 17.57 29.77 -39.68
CA SER A 37 16.63 28.66 -39.82
C SER A 37 17.01 27.68 -38.74
N ARG A 38 16.22 27.62 -37.67
CA ARG A 38 16.21 26.44 -36.83
C ARG A 38 15.83 25.31 -37.77
N SER A 39 16.80 24.45 -38.04
CA SER A 39 16.52 23.15 -38.63
C SER A 39 15.62 22.45 -37.62
N ASP A 40 14.31 22.49 -37.87
CA ASP A 40 13.38 21.60 -37.20
C ASP A 40 13.68 20.20 -37.77
N ASP A 41 14.73 19.58 -37.24
CA ASP A 41 15.07 18.20 -37.53
C ASP A 41 13.95 17.34 -36.94
N GLY A 42 13.01 16.96 -37.80
CA GLY A 42 11.91 16.08 -37.45
C GLY A 42 12.43 14.68 -37.10
N PHE A 43 11.89 14.09 -36.04
CA PHE A 43 12.16 12.70 -35.68
C PHE A 43 11.88 11.78 -36.87
N THR A 44 12.86 10.95 -37.21
CA THR A 44 12.66 9.92 -38.22
C THR A 44 11.82 8.78 -37.66
N LEU A 45 10.99 8.12 -38.49
CA LEU A 45 10.23 6.93 -38.06
C LEU A 45 11.14 5.82 -37.51
N LEU A 46 12.36 5.72 -38.06
CA LEU A 46 13.36 4.76 -37.63
C LEU A 46 13.83 5.00 -36.19
N GLU A 47 13.99 6.26 -35.79
CA GLU A 47 14.43 6.63 -34.44
C GLU A 47 13.41 6.22 -33.38
N LEU A 48 12.11 6.48 -33.65
CA LEU A 48 11.04 6.02 -32.77
C LEU A 48 10.96 4.48 -32.73
N LEU A 49 11.18 3.80 -33.87
CA LEU A 49 11.19 2.34 -33.95
C LEU A 49 12.29 1.73 -33.06
N VAL A 50 13.52 2.26 -33.14
CA VAL A 50 14.64 1.76 -32.32
C VAL A 50 14.36 1.97 -30.82
N VAL A 51 13.77 3.12 -30.44
CA VAL A 51 13.43 3.41 -29.04
C VAL A 51 12.40 2.42 -28.50
N ILE A 52 11.30 2.15 -29.23
CA ILE A 52 10.28 1.21 -28.74
C ILE A 52 10.81 -0.22 -28.65
N VAL A 53 11.74 -0.61 -29.52
CA VAL A 53 12.40 -1.93 -29.47
C VAL A 53 13.26 -2.04 -28.21
N ILE A 54 14.08 -1.04 -27.91
CA ILE A 54 14.92 -1.04 -26.71
C ILE A 54 14.05 -1.00 -25.45
N LEU A 55 12.98 -0.19 -25.41
CA LEU A 55 12.04 -0.16 -24.29
C LEU A 55 11.35 -1.51 -24.09
N GLY A 56 10.91 -2.17 -25.16
CA GLY A 56 10.32 -3.50 -25.09
C GLY A 56 11.28 -4.54 -24.52
N LEU A 57 12.55 -4.51 -24.96
CA LEU A 57 13.59 -5.40 -24.45
C LEU A 57 13.84 -5.18 -22.95
N LEU A 58 13.97 -3.93 -22.51
CA LEU A 58 14.19 -3.59 -21.11
C LEU A 58 13.01 -4.01 -20.22
N ILE A 59 11.77 -3.75 -20.65
CA ILE A 59 10.57 -4.17 -19.91
C ILE A 59 10.54 -5.69 -19.77
N GLY A 60 10.83 -6.42 -20.85
CA GLY A 60 10.88 -7.89 -20.84
C GLY A 60 11.91 -8.45 -19.85
N PHE A 61 13.04 -7.77 -19.67
CA PHE A 61 14.09 -8.20 -18.75
C PHE A 61 13.81 -7.83 -17.28
N VAL A 62 13.26 -6.64 -17.02
CA VAL A 62 13.06 -6.13 -15.66
C VAL A 62 11.80 -6.71 -15.00
N ALA A 63 10.73 -6.95 -15.76
CA ALA A 63 9.43 -7.35 -15.20
C ALA A 63 9.48 -8.63 -14.33
N PRO A 64 10.16 -9.73 -14.72
CA PRO A 64 10.22 -10.94 -13.89
C PRO A 64 10.94 -10.74 -12.56
N ALA A 65 12.00 -9.90 -12.53
CA ALA A 65 12.77 -9.63 -11.32
C ALA A 65 11.92 -8.87 -10.28
N VAL A 66 11.15 -7.87 -10.72
CA VAL A 66 10.24 -7.12 -9.85
C VAL A 66 9.17 -8.04 -9.27
N LEU A 67 8.56 -8.91 -10.08
CA LEU A 67 7.54 -9.85 -9.61
C LEU A 67 8.07 -10.82 -8.53
N ARG A 68 9.30 -11.31 -8.68
CA ARG A 68 9.95 -12.18 -7.67
C ARG A 68 10.16 -11.45 -6.34
N GLN A 69 10.65 -10.21 -6.40
CA GLN A 69 10.85 -9.40 -5.20
C GLN A 69 9.53 -9.11 -4.48
N LEU A 70 8.48 -8.79 -5.22
CA LEU A 70 7.14 -8.59 -4.67
C LEU A 70 6.58 -9.87 -4.05
N GLY A 71 6.80 -11.03 -4.66
CA GLY A 71 6.38 -12.33 -4.13
C GLY A 71 6.97 -12.62 -2.75
N GLY A 72 8.29 -12.47 -2.60
CA GLY A 72 8.96 -12.66 -1.30
C GLY A 72 8.52 -11.66 -0.23
N ALA A 73 8.33 -10.39 -0.62
CA ALA A 73 7.83 -9.36 0.28
C ALA A 73 6.41 -9.68 0.80
N ARG A 74 5.52 -10.16 -0.07
CA ARG A 74 4.16 -10.56 0.33
C ARG A 74 4.16 -11.69 1.35
N VAL A 75 5.01 -12.71 1.19
CA VAL A 75 5.14 -13.80 2.17
C VAL A 75 5.57 -13.26 3.54
N SER A 76 6.57 -12.38 3.58
CA SER A 76 7.02 -11.75 4.84
C SER A 76 5.91 -10.92 5.50
N ILE A 77 5.17 -10.13 4.73
CA ILE A 77 4.03 -9.34 5.23
C ILE A 77 2.94 -10.28 5.78
N ALA A 78 2.68 -11.42 5.14
CA ALA A 78 1.70 -12.39 5.61
C ALA A 78 2.09 -12.95 6.99
N HIS A 79 3.36 -13.34 7.19
CA HIS A 79 3.85 -13.79 8.50
C HIS A 79 3.73 -12.70 9.57
N GLN A 80 4.09 -11.45 9.25
CA GLN A 80 3.98 -10.34 10.20
C GLN A 80 2.52 -10.04 10.57
N SER A 81 1.62 -10.13 9.61
CA SER A 81 0.19 -9.96 9.82
C SER A 81 -0.40 -11.07 10.69
N ILE A 82 -0.01 -12.33 10.45
CA ILE A 82 -0.38 -13.47 11.31
C ILE A 82 0.13 -13.23 12.73
N ALA A 83 1.42 -12.93 12.91
CA ALA A 83 1.98 -12.67 14.24
C ALA A 83 1.26 -11.53 14.98
N ARG A 84 0.90 -10.45 14.27
CA ARG A 84 0.09 -9.37 14.85
C ARG A 84 -1.29 -9.88 15.29
N LEU A 85 -1.97 -10.63 14.43
CA LEU A 85 -3.29 -11.19 14.76
C LEU A 85 -3.23 -12.18 15.92
N GLN A 86 -2.16 -12.96 16.04
CA GLN A 86 -1.93 -13.81 17.20
C GLN A 86 -1.88 -13.00 18.49
N SER A 87 -1.08 -11.91 18.52
CA SER A 87 -1.04 -11.03 19.70
C SER A 87 -2.41 -10.44 20.04
N VAL A 88 -3.22 -10.10 19.04
CA VAL A 88 -4.58 -9.58 19.23
C VAL A 88 -5.53 -10.65 19.79
N LEU A 89 -5.43 -11.89 19.29
CA LEU A 89 -6.16 -13.05 19.80
C LEU A 89 -5.77 -13.39 21.23
N ASP A 90 -4.48 -13.27 21.56
CA ASP A 90 -3.98 -13.48 22.92
C ASP A 90 -4.56 -12.43 23.89
N MET A 91 -4.64 -11.16 23.48
CA MET A 91 -5.30 -10.11 24.27
C MET A 91 -6.79 -10.42 24.48
N TYR A 92 -7.50 -10.87 23.43
CA TYR A 92 -8.90 -11.31 23.58
C TYR A 92 -9.03 -12.44 24.62
N LYS A 93 -8.13 -13.43 24.57
CA LYS A 93 -8.12 -14.53 25.54
C LYS A 93 -7.82 -14.07 26.96
N LEU A 94 -6.99 -13.04 27.15
CA LEU A 94 -6.71 -12.48 28.48
C LEU A 94 -7.96 -11.83 29.11
N ASP A 95 -8.79 -11.16 28.31
CA ASP A 95 -9.99 -10.48 28.82
C ASP A 95 -11.20 -11.44 28.95
N VAL A 96 -11.41 -12.27 27.93
CA VAL A 96 -12.59 -13.16 27.83
C VAL A 96 -12.33 -14.53 28.46
N GLY A 97 -11.07 -14.92 28.63
CA GLY A 97 -10.64 -16.21 29.17
C GLY A 97 -10.52 -17.34 28.15
N SER A 98 -10.97 -17.12 26.91
CA SER A 98 -10.89 -18.09 25.80
C SER A 98 -10.74 -17.37 24.46
N TYR A 99 -10.25 -18.08 23.44
CA TYR A 99 -10.24 -17.54 22.08
C TYR A 99 -11.66 -17.50 21.48
N PRO A 100 -11.92 -16.64 20.47
CA PRO A 100 -13.20 -16.66 19.76
C PRO A 100 -13.49 -18.04 19.17
N SER A 101 -14.76 -18.44 19.15
CA SER A 101 -15.16 -19.66 18.44
C SER A 101 -15.00 -19.50 16.92
N THR A 102 -15.01 -20.61 16.19
CA THR A 102 -15.00 -20.57 14.71
C THR A 102 -16.19 -19.79 14.15
N ASP A 103 -17.36 -19.86 14.80
CA ASP A 103 -18.57 -19.14 14.38
C ASP A 103 -18.49 -17.62 14.63
N GLN A 104 -17.84 -17.24 15.74
CA GLN A 104 -17.55 -15.84 16.04
C GLN A 104 -16.45 -15.28 15.11
N GLY A 105 -15.45 -16.11 14.82
CA GLY A 105 -14.34 -15.81 13.92
C GLY A 105 -13.51 -14.58 14.32
N LEU A 106 -12.79 -14.02 13.35
CA LEU A 106 -12.05 -12.77 13.54
C LEU A 106 -12.97 -11.54 13.69
N GLY A 107 -14.28 -11.69 13.46
CA GLY A 107 -15.27 -10.64 13.69
C GLY A 107 -15.38 -10.23 15.16
N ALA A 108 -15.17 -11.19 16.08
CA ALA A 108 -15.14 -10.94 17.52
C ALA A 108 -14.03 -9.97 17.97
N LEU A 109 -12.99 -9.79 17.14
CA LEU A 109 -11.91 -8.84 17.40
C LEU A 109 -12.31 -7.40 17.09
N VAL A 110 -13.34 -7.20 16.26
CA VAL A 110 -13.83 -5.89 15.85
C VAL A 110 -15.08 -5.50 16.63
N GLN A 111 -16.00 -6.44 16.85
CA GLN A 111 -17.27 -6.20 17.52
C GLN A 111 -17.50 -7.24 18.62
N ALA A 112 -18.06 -6.79 19.73
CA ALA A 112 -18.44 -7.66 20.84
C ALA A 112 -19.45 -8.73 20.38
N PRO A 113 -19.16 -10.03 20.57
CA PRO A 113 -20.15 -11.10 20.42
C PRO A 113 -21.28 -10.96 21.46
N ALA A 114 -22.49 -11.39 21.13
CA ALA A 114 -23.67 -11.24 22.01
C ALA A 114 -23.57 -12.06 23.31
N ASP A 115 -22.75 -13.11 23.30
CA ASP A 115 -22.57 -14.09 24.37
C ASP A 115 -21.36 -13.80 25.29
N VAL A 116 -20.65 -12.68 25.08
CA VAL A 116 -19.40 -12.37 25.78
C VAL A 116 -19.53 -11.10 26.61
N GLY A 117 -19.55 -11.26 27.94
CA GLY A 117 -19.72 -10.14 28.88
C GLY A 117 -18.44 -9.34 29.19
N ASN A 118 -17.27 -9.97 29.17
CA ASN A 118 -15.99 -9.34 29.56
C ASN A 118 -15.19 -8.80 28.36
N TRP A 119 -15.87 -8.52 27.25
CA TRP A 119 -15.22 -8.00 26.04
C TRP A 119 -14.76 -6.55 26.25
N ASN A 120 -13.49 -6.27 26.01
CA ASN A 120 -12.85 -4.96 26.24
C ASN A 120 -12.28 -4.35 24.94
N GLY A 121 -12.82 -4.78 23.80
CA GLY A 121 -12.39 -4.31 22.48
C GLY A 121 -12.94 -2.92 22.11
N PRO A 122 -12.78 -2.49 20.84
CA PRO A 122 -12.30 -3.28 19.70
C PRO A 122 -10.80 -3.56 19.76
N TYR A 123 -10.41 -4.81 19.52
CA TYR A 123 -9.02 -5.26 19.53
C TYR A 123 -8.29 -4.95 18.22
N LEU A 124 -9.05 -4.69 17.14
CA LEU A 124 -8.55 -4.19 15.86
C LEU A 124 -9.04 -2.76 15.63
N GLN A 125 -8.13 -1.90 15.14
CA GLN A 125 -8.46 -0.51 14.80
C GLN A 125 -9.35 -0.41 13.55
N SER A 126 -9.22 -1.38 12.64
CA SER A 126 -10.02 -1.44 11.42
C SER A 126 -11.38 -2.07 11.72
N SER A 127 -12.45 -1.44 11.23
CA SER A 127 -13.84 -1.95 11.34
C SER A 127 -14.12 -3.20 10.50
N GLN A 128 -13.12 -3.71 9.80
CA GLN A 128 -13.21 -4.89 8.94
C GLN A 128 -12.06 -5.84 9.28
N SER A 129 -12.33 -7.14 9.19
CA SER A 129 -11.30 -8.17 9.29
C SER A 129 -10.18 -7.91 8.27
N PRO A 130 -8.90 -7.99 8.67
CA PRO A 130 -7.78 -7.78 7.76
C PRO A 130 -7.77 -8.83 6.65
N LEU A 131 -7.26 -8.43 5.49
CA LEU A 131 -6.99 -9.31 4.36
C LEU A 131 -5.50 -9.63 4.28
N ASP A 132 -5.17 -10.76 3.68
CA ASP A 132 -3.80 -11.14 3.40
C ASP A 132 -3.20 -10.29 2.25
N PRO A 133 -1.88 -10.38 1.98
CA PRO A 133 -1.22 -9.62 0.91
C PRO A 133 -1.65 -9.97 -0.52
N TRP A 134 -2.45 -11.03 -0.69
CA TRP A 134 -3.09 -11.42 -1.94
C TRP A 134 -4.58 -11.07 -1.97
N ASN A 135 -5.05 -10.31 -0.98
CA ASN A 135 -6.41 -9.82 -0.84
C ASN A 135 -7.44 -10.94 -0.58
N HIS A 136 -7.01 -12.01 0.09
CA HIS A 136 -7.87 -13.07 0.59
C HIS A 136 -8.17 -12.90 2.08
N PRO A 137 -9.34 -13.36 2.58
CA PRO A 137 -9.60 -13.38 4.01
C PRO A 137 -8.71 -14.41 4.72
N TYR A 138 -8.28 -14.10 5.94
CA TYR A 138 -7.65 -15.09 6.81
C TYR A 138 -8.65 -16.18 7.20
N VAL A 139 -8.18 -17.43 7.22
CA VAL A 139 -8.93 -18.58 7.71
C VAL A 139 -8.60 -18.76 9.18
N TYR A 140 -9.64 -18.72 10.01
CA TYR A 140 -9.53 -18.91 11.45
C TYR A 140 -10.37 -20.12 11.88
N ARG A 141 -9.81 -20.98 12.73
CA ARG A 141 -10.52 -22.12 13.33
C ARG A 141 -10.09 -22.31 14.78
N SER A 142 -11.06 -22.41 15.68
CA SER A 142 -10.84 -22.78 17.08
C SER A 142 -11.95 -23.75 17.53
N PRO A 143 -11.60 -24.88 18.18
CA PRO A 143 -10.24 -25.34 18.50
C PRO A 143 -9.45 -25.75 17.24
N SER A 144 -8.12 -25.76 17.34
CA SER A 144 -7.21 -26.20 16.28
C SER A 144 -7.39 -27.68 15.93
N GLU A 145 -7.24 -28.02 14.64
CA GLU A 145 -7.11 -29.41 14.19
C GLU A 145 -5.65 -29.90 14.25
N ARG A 146 -4.68 -28.98 14.27
CA ARG A 146 -3.25 -29.28 14.40
C ARG A 146 -2.87 -29.53 15.86
N SER A 147 -2.12 -30.60 16.09
CA SER A 147 -1.58 -30.94 17.41
C SER A 147 -0.66 -29.84 17.95
N GLY A 148 -0.87 -29.41 19.19
CA GLY A 148 -0.01 -28.45 19.88
C GLY A 148 -0.37 -26.97 19.65
N HIS A 149 -1.43 -26.69 18.90
CA HIS A 149 -1.96 -25.34 18.72
C HIS A 149 -3.35 -25.23 19.37
N ASP A 150 -3.69 -24.06 19.92
CA ASP A 150 -5.03 -23.80 20.48
C ASP A 150 -6.04 -23.42 19.38
N TYR A 151 -5.55 -22.79 18.31
CA TYR A 151 -6.32 -22.36 17.14
C TYR A 151 -5.44 -22.37 15.88
N ASP A 152 -6.10 -22.42 14.73
CA ASP A 152 -5.50 -22.27 13.42
C ASP A 152 -5.79 -20.87 12.87
N LEU A 153 -4.74 -20.15 12.46
CA LEU A 153 -4.83 -18.88 11.76
C LEU A 153 -3.94 -18.92 10.52
N CYS A 154 -4.55 -18.88 9.35
CA CYS A 154 -3.86 -19.09 8.09
C CYS A 154 -4.23 -18.08 7.00
N SER A 155 -3.21 -17.65 6.25
CA SER A 155 -3.32 -16.92 4.98
C SER A 155 -3.45 -17.90 3.83
N LEU A 156 -4.38 -17.66 2.89
CA LEU A 156 -4.55 -18.53 1.70
C LEU A 156 -3.37 -18.43 0.73
N GLY A 157 -2.55 -17.39 0.86
CA GLY A 157 -1.31 -17.26 0.10
C GLY A 157 -1.57 -16.95 -1.38
N PRO A 158 -0.56 -17.14 -2.24
CA PRO A 158 -0.69 -16.87 -3.68
C PRO A 158 -1.79 -17.67 -4.38
N SER A 159 -2.06 -18.89 -3.91
CA SER A 159 -3.01 -19.81 -4.55
C SER A 159 -4.46 -19.48 -4.23
N GLY A 160 -4.74 -18.78 -3.12
CA GLY A 160 -6.12 -18.45 -2.71
C GLY A 160 -6.94 -19.66 -2.26
N THR A 161 -6.30 -20.80 -1.99
CA THR A 161 -6.98 -22.07 -1.63
C THR A 161 -6.62 -22.50 -0.21
N ALA A 162 -7.62 -22.92 0.57
CA ALA A 162 -7.43 -23.34 1.96
C ALA A 162 -6.74 -24.71 2.13
N SER A 163 -6.48 -25.45 1.05
CA SER A 163 -5.99 -26.84 1.06
C SER A 163 -4.65 -27.05 0.34
N GLY A 164 -3.88 -25.99 0.10
CA GLY A 164 -2.64 -26.06 -0.68
C GLY A 164 -1.37 -25.88 0.14
N ASP A 165 -0.26 -26.44 -0.34
CA ASP A 165 1.09 -26.33 0.27
C ASP A 165 1.63 -24.88 0.35
N ALA A 166 0.96 -23.94 -0.33
CA ALA A 166 1.31 -22.53 -0.33
C ALA A 166 0.62 -21.71 0.79
N GLN A 167 -0.15 -22.37 1.66
CA GLN A 167 -0.78 -21.74 2.81
C GLN A 167 0.28 -21.33 3.83
N ILE A 168 0.07 -20.19 4.50
CA ILE A 168 0.96 -19.68 5.54
C ILE A 168 0.17 -19.63 6.84
N CYS A 169 0.58 -20.39 7.86
CA CYS A 169 -0.12 -20.51 9.14
C CYS A 169 0.76 -20.08 10.33
N ASN A 170 0.14 -19.97 11.50
CA ASN A 170 0.78 -19.73 12.80
C ASN A 170 1.50 -20.96 13.38
#